data_AF-A0A933PNJ8-F1
#
_entry.id   AF-A0A933PNJ8-F1
#
_cell.length_a   1.000
_cell.length_b   1.000
_cell.length_c   1.000
_cell.angle_alpha   90.00
_cell.angle_beta   90.00
_cell.angle_gamma   90.00
#
_symmetry.space_group_name_H-M   'P 1'
#
loop_
_entity.id
_entity.type
_entity.pdbx_description
1 polymer ?
#
loop_
_entity_poly.entity_id
_entity_poly.type
_entity_poly.pdbx_seq_one_letter_code
_entity_poly.pdbx_strand_id
1 'polypeptide(L)'
;MTNLLEPGAESAGNRPAYLPEKFWDNTTNQPRLEALARSYAELEKRLGGSAGAPASPRDYRIVERHPLCCSDDEVNQRLHGAGFSQEQAQLVYDLAHERLLPTVQHMAQEFESRRQIDKLVQHFGSRERWLEVSRQLGQWGQANLPPDLFEALASSFEGIVALERMMQSGEPAIGAQPSKGDDALGEKELRQMIADPRYWRDQDPTFMARVTEGYKRLFPGSVQY
;
A
#
# COMPACT_ATOMS: atom_id res chain seq x y z
N MET A 1 -25.28 19.50 69.88
CA MET A 1 -26.58 19.43 69.18
C MET A 1 -26.35 20.00 67.79
N THR A 2 -26.49 19.17 66.76
CA THR A 2 -25.96 19.40 65.41
C THR A 2 -26.70 20.56 64.74
N ASN A 3 -25.98 21.66 64.49
CA ASN A 3 -26.58 22.94 64.14
C ASN A 3 -26.94 23.04 62.65
N LEU A 4 -28.04 23.75 62.38
CA LEU A 4 -28.61 24.16 61.10
C LEU A 4 -27.55 24.61 60.05
N LEU A 5 -27.74 24.23 58.79
CA LEU A 5 -27.17 24.89 57.62
C LEU A 5 -28.31 25.39 56.72
N GLU A 6 -28.91 26.49 57.17
CA GLU A 6 -29.67 27.44 56.35
C GLU A 6 -28.69 28.43 55.66
N PRO A 7 -29.14 29.18 54.63
CA PRO A 7 -28.41 29.49 53.42
C PRO A 7 -27.42 30.67 53.57
N GLY A 8 -26.23 30.53 52.99
CA GLY A 8 -25.25 31.62 52.93
C GLY A 8 -25.62 32.69 51.89
N ALA A 9 -26.54 33.58 52.25
CA ALA A 9 -26.66 34.90 51.64
C ALA A 9 -25.90 35.91 52.52
N GLU A 10 -24.72 36.37 52.06
CA GLU A 10 -24.02 37.62 52.41
C GLU A 10 -22.63 37.57 51.72
N SER A 11 -22.21 38.50 50.84
CA SER A 11 -22.34 39.94 50.94
C SER A 11 -23.03 40.59 49.73
N ALA A 12 -23.97 41.47 50.02
CA ALA A 12 -24.39 42.51 49.11
C ALA A 12 -23.23 43.50 48.94
N GLY A 13 -22.38 43.28 47.92
CA GLY A 13 -21.36 44.24 47.53
C GLY A 13 -19.99 43.69 47.16
N ASN A 14 -19.71 42.38 47.34
CA ASN A 14 -18.39 41.83 47.01
C ASN A 14 -18.48 40.57 46.15
N ARG A 15 -17.57 40.47 45.16
CA ARG A 15 -17.54 39.38 44.19
C ARG A 15 -17.36 38.02 44.90
N PRO A 16 -18.23 37.02 44.64
CA PRO A 16 -18.02 35.67 45.15
C PRO A 16 -16.72 35.04 44.62
N ALA A 17 -16.00 34.30 45.47
CA ALA A 17 -14.70 33.72 45.12
C ALA A 17 -14.74 32.75 43.92
N TYR A 18 -15.85 32.05 43.70
CA TYR A 18 -16.04 31.10 42.61
C TYR A 18 -16.33 31.75 41.24
N LEU A 19 -16.66 33.05 41.20
CA LEU A 19 -17.08 33.74 39.99
C LEU A 19 -15.90 34.53 39.39
N PRO A 20 -15.37 34.15 38.20
CA PRO A 20 -14.28 34.89 37.57
C PRO A 20 -14.57 36.38 37.39
N GLU A 21 -13.54 37.23 37.50
CA GLU A 21 -13.66 38.71 37.44
C GLU A 21 -14.35 39.20 36.16
N LYS A 22 -14.13 38.52 35.03
CA LYS A 22 -14.78 38.85 33.75
C LYS A 22 -16.32 38.79 33.79
N PHE A 23 -16.90 38.06 34.73
CA PHE A 23 -18.35 37.91 34.92
C PHE A 23 -18.90 38.70 36.10
N TRP A 24 -18.12 39.62 36.68
CA TRP A 24 -18.56 40.50 37.75
C TRP A 24 -18.60 41.95 37.30
N ASP A 25 -19.61 42.69 37.74
CA ASP A 25 -19.72 44.12 37.52
C ASP A 25 -19.42 44.91 38.80
N ASN A 26 -18.30 45.64 38.82
CA ASN A 26 -17.87 46.44 39.97
C ASN A 26 -18.66 47.77 40.11
N THR A 27 -19.42 48.17 39.08
CA THR A 27 -20.23 49.40 39.12
C THR A 27 -21.60 49.13 39.72
N THR A 28 -22.20 47.99 39.39
CA THR A 28 -23.52 47.58 39.92
C THR A 28 -23.42 46.58 41.08
N ASN A 29 -22.22 46.09 41.40
CA ASN A 29 -21.96 45.03 42.38
C ASN A 29 -22.82 43.78 42.13
N GLN A 30 -22.98 43.41 40.86
CA GLN A 30 -23.80 42.28 40.44
C GLN A 30 -23.07 41.38 39.41
N PRO A 31 -23.42 40.09 39.34
CA PRO A 31 -22.94 39.20 38.28
C PRO A 31 -23.42 39.63 36.89
N ARG A 32 -22.54 39.57 35.89
CA ARG A 32 -22.85 39.75 34.47
C ARG A 32 -23.46 38.48 33.89
N LEU A 33 -24.75 38.26 34.18
CA LEU A 33 -25.47 37.04 33.78
C LEU A 33 -25.47 36.82 32.26
N GLU A 34 -25.61 37.88 31.45
CA GLU A 34 -25.57 37.76 29.99
C GLU A 34 -24.19 37.30 29.47
N ALA A 35 -23.11 37.81 30.05
CA ALA A 35 -21.76 37.41 29.66
C ALA A 35 -21.47 35.95 30.04
N LEU A 36 -21.96 35.53 31.21
CA LEU A 36 -21.86 34.15 31.67
C LEU A 36 -22.66 33.20 30.78
N ALA A 37 -23.90 33.55 30.44
CA ALA A 37 -24.74 32.80 29.51
C ALA A 37 -24.11 32.70 28.11
N ARG A 38 -23.55 33.79 27.58
CA ARG A 38 -22.81 33.78 26.30
C ARG A 38 -21.58 32.88 26.35
N SER A 39 -20.80 32.95 27.44
CA SER A 39 -19.63 32.09 27.61
C SER A 39 -20.00 30.63 27.75
N TYR A 40 -21.12 30.31 28.40
CA TYR A 40 -21.64 28.95 28.50
C TYR A 40 -22.17 28.44 27.16
N ALA A 41 -22.92 29.24 26.40
CA ALA A 41 -23.37 28.87 25.06
C ALA A 41 -22.22 28.64 24.08
N GLU A 42 -21.15 29.44 24.14
CA GLU A 42 -19.93 29.22 23.34
C GLU A 42 -19.15 27.99 23.83
N LEU A 43 -19.17 27.71 25.14
CA LEU A 43 -18.61 26.49 25.70
C LEU A 43 -19.39 25.27 25.23
N GLU A 44 -20.72 25.26 25.31
CA GLU A 44 -21.60 24.21 24.79
C GLU A 44 -21.42 24.04 23.27
N LYS A 45 -21.23 25.12 22.52
CA LYS A 45 -20.92 25.02 21.09
C LYS A 45 -19.57 24.35 20.81
N ARG A 46 -18.60 24.47 21.72
CA ARG A 46 -17.25 23.88 21.60
C ARG A 46 -17.13 22.49 22.23
N LEU A 47 -17.88 22.22 23.30
CA LEU A 47 -17.79 21.01 24.15
C LEU A 47 -19.01 20.09 24.02
N GLY A 48 -20.16 20.63 23.60
CA GLY A 48 -21.36 19.86 23.25
C GLY A 48 -21.12 19.11 21.95
N GLY A 49 -20.53 17.91 22.08
CA GLY A 49 -20.30 16.99 20.99
C GLY A 49 -21.56 16.73 20.15
N SER A 50 -21.32 16.37 18.88
CA SER A 50 -22.26 16.18 17.77
C SER A 50 -22.42 17.37 16.80
N ALA A 51 -21.74 18.50 17.01
CA ALA A 51 -21.75 19.59 16.02
C ALA A 51 -21.08 19.25 14.66
N GLY A 52 -20.61 18.01 14.45
CA GLY A 52 -20.12 17.53 13.17
C GLY A 52 -20.18 16.01 12.96
N ALA A 53 -20.69 15.26 13.93
CA ALA A 53 -20.93 13.82 13.77
C ALA A 53 -22.21 13.63 12.95
N PRO A 54 -22.24 12.69 11.99
CA PRO A 54 -23.47 12.39 11.26
C PRO A 54 -24.57 11.83 12.19
N ALA A 55 -25.83 11.84 11.73
CA ALA A 55 -26.97 11.36 12.52
C ALA A 55 -26.96 9.84 12.77
N SER A 56 -26.31 9.10 11.88
CA SER A 56 -26.13 7.66 11.96
C SER A 56 -24.69 7.29 11.58
N PRO A 57 -24.13 6.19 12.13
CA PRO A 57 -22.84 5.68 11.68
C PRO A 57 -22.76 5.41 10.17
N ARG A 58 -23.88 5.12 9.53
CA ARG A 58 -23.94 4.86 8.08
C ARG A 58 -23.90 6.12 7.23
N ASP A 59 -24.04 7.29 7.84
CA ASP A 59 -24.09 8.56 7.13
C ASP A 59 -22.69 9.14 6.89
N TYR A 60 -21.62 8.49 7.38
CA TYR A 60 -20.25 8.87 7.03
C TYR A 60 -20.01 8.70 5.53
N ARG A 61 -19.52 9.77 4.90
CA ARG A 61 -19.13 9.76 3.48
C ARG A 61 -17.63 9.62 3.35
N ILE A 62 -17.12 8.41 3.51
CA ILE A 62 -15.68 8.16 3.45
C ILE A 62 -15.23 8.09 1.99
N VAL A 63 -14.23 8.90 1.65
CA VAL A 63 -13.52 8.82 0.37
C VAL A 63 -12.48 7.73 0.46
N GLU A 64 -12.66 6.68 -0.33
CA GLU A 64 -11.78 5.51 -0.34
C GLU A 64 -10.55 5.79 -1.21
N ARG A 65 -9.37 5.86 -0.59
CA ARG A 65 -8.10 6.08 -1.30
C ARG A 65 -7.44 4.79 -1.79
N HIS A 66 -7.85 3.64 -1.26
CA HIS A 66 -7.27 2.35 -1.60
C HIS A 66 -8.28 1.21 -1.37
N PRO A 67 -8.31 0.15 -2.22
CA PRO A 67 -9.26 -0.96 -2.09
C PRO A 67 -9.19 -1.77 -0.78
N LEU A 68 -8.06 -1.68 -0.06
CA LEU A 68 -7.86 -2.33 1.25
C LEU A 68 -8.26 -1.45 2.43
N CYS A 69 -8.56 -0.16 2.19
CA CYS A 69 -9.00 0.80 3.21
C CYS A 69 -10.31 1.45 2.75
N CYS A 70 -11.31 0.60 2.51
CA CYS A 70 -12.68 1.00 2.19
C CYS A 70 -13.46 1.36 3.46
N SER A 71 -14.60 2.03 3.28
CA SER A 71 -15.48 2.30 4.42
C SER A 71 -15.96 0.99 5.05
N ASP A 72 -16.01 0.95 6.37
CA ASP A 72 -16.36 -0.25 7.13
C ASP A 72 -17.41 0.09 8.20
N ASP A 73 -18.49 -0.69 8.22
CA ASP A 73 -19.63 -0.45 9.10
C ASP A 73 -19.26 -0.56 10.59
N GLU A 74 -18.39 -1.49 10.97
CA GLU A 74 -17.99 -1.68 12.37
C GLU A 74 -17.09 -0.53 12.83
N VAL A 75 -16.13 -0.14 11.98
CA VAL A 75 -15.27 1.02 12.24
C VAL A 75 -16.12 2.28 12.38
N ASN A 76 -17.03 2.53 11.43
CA ASN A 76 -17.93 3.69 11.45
C ASN A 76 -18.82 3.72 12.70
N GLN A 77 -19.33 2.56 13.15
CA GLN A 77 -20.08 2.45 14.41
C GLN A 77 -19.25 2.87 15.61
N ARG A 78 -17.98 2.43 15.68
CA ARG A 78 -17.07 2.81 16.77
C ARG A 78 -16.74 4.31 16.72
N LEU A 79 -16.46 4.86 15.54
CA LEU A 79 -16.19 6.29 15.36
C LEU A 79 -17.38 7.15 15.74
N HIS A 80 -18.59 6.78 15.31
CA HIS A 80 -19.83 7.46 15.69
C HIS A 80 -20.10 7.35 17.21
N GLY A 81 -19.92 6.16 17.80
CA GLY A 81 -20.04 5.97 19.25
C GLY A 81 -19.06 6.82 20.05
N ALA A 82 -17.90 7.15 19.46
CA ALA A 82 -16.91 8.08 20.02
C ALA A 82 -17.18 9.57 19.69
N GLY A 83 -18.25 9.87 18.95
CA GLY A 83 -18.65 11.25 18.59
C GLY A 83 -17.76 11.91 17.53
N PHE A 84 -17.06 11.12 16.70
CA PHE A 84 -16.21 11.67 15.64
C PHE A 84 -17.02 12.47 14.63
N SER A 85 -16.47 13.59 14.16
CA SER A 85 -17.04 14.31 13.04
C SER A 85 -16.76 13.60 11.71
N GLN A 86 -17.47 14.00 10.65
CA GLN A 86 -17.18 13.55 9.28
C GLN A 86 -15.69 13.73 8.90
N GLU A 87 -15.11 14.89 9.21
CA GLU A 87 -13.71 15.18 8.90
C GLU A 87 -12.75 14.32 9.73
N GLN A 88 -13.06 14.11 11.02
CA GLN A 88 -12.24 13.27 11.89
C GLN A 88 -12.29 11.80 11.48
N ALA A 89 -13.47 11.31 11.07
CA ALA A 89 -13.61 9.96 10.53
C ALA A 89 -12.80 9.80 9.24
N GLN A 90 -12.89 10.75 8.30
CA GLN A 90 -12.07 10.73 7.09
C GLN A 90 -10.57 10.71 7.41
N LEU A 91 -10.12 11.52 8.38
CA LEU A 91 -8.71 11.57 8.78
C LEU A 91 -8.20 10.20 9.28
N VAL A 92 -9.02 9.41 9.97
CA VAL A 92 -8.63 8.06 10.41
C VAL A 92 -8.37 7.15 9.22
N TYR A 93 -9.27 7.15 8.22
CA TYR A 93 -9.10 6.38 6.99
C TYR A 93 -7.90 6.87 6.18
N ASP A 94 -7.67 8.18 6.11
CA ASP A 94 -6.51 8.78 5.44
C ASP A 94 -5.21 8.35 6.11
N LEU A 95 -5.13 8.40 7.45
CA LEU A 95 -3.95 7.94 8.19
C LEU A 95 -3.72 6.43 8.04
N ALA A 96 -4.77 5.63 7.97
CA ALA A 96 -4.63 4.20 7.67
C ALA A 96 -4.00 3.98 6.29
N HIS A 97 -4.46 4.72 5.28
CA HIS A 97 -3.87 4.68 3.94
C HIS A 97 -2.42 5.17 3.93
N GLU A 98 -2.10 6.27 4.60
CA GLU A 98 -0.79 6.89 4.56
C GLU A 98 0.27 6.17 5.42
N ARG A 99 -0.14 5.45 6.47
CA ARG A 99 0.79 4.87 7.46
C ARG A 99 0.66 3.36 7.61
N LEU A 100 -0.57 2.85 7.73
CA LEU A 100 -0.77 1.42 7.97
C LEU A 100 -0.54 0.61 6.70
N LEU A 101 -1.08 1.03 5.55
CA LEU A 101 -0.90 0.29 4.30
C LEU A 101 0.57 0.14 3.88
N PRO A 102 1.41 1.18 3.87
CA PRO A 102 2.83 1.01 3.55
C PRO A 102 3.55 0.06 4.50
N THR A 103 3.18 0.09 5.80
CA THR A 103 3.73 -0.83 6.80
C THR A 103 3.34 -2.28 6.49
N VAL A 104 2.07 -2.54 6.19
CA VAL A 104 1.58 -3.88 5.82
C VAL A 104 2.25 -4.37 4.53
N GLN A 105 2.41 -3.50 3.53
CA GLN A 105 3.09 -3.82 2.27
C GLN A 105 4.56 -4.19 2.51
N HIS A 106 5.28 -3.43 3.33
CA HIS A 106 6.65 -3.74 3.71
C HIS A 106 6.75 -5.10 4.41
N MET A 107 5.87 -5.37 5.37
CA MET A 107 5.81 -6.67 6.05
C MET A 107 5.51 -7.83 5.10
N ALA A 108 4.58 -7.63 4.14
CA ALA A 108 4.26 -8.64 3.14
C ALA A 108 5.46 -8.96 2.24
N GLN A 109 6.21 -7.94 1.81
CA GLN A 109 7.44 -8.10 1.03
C GLN A 109 8.52 -8.87 1.79
N GLU A 110 8.76 -8.52 3.06
CA GLU A 110 9.71 -9.25 3.91
C GLU A 110 9.31 -10.71 4.10
N PHE A 111 8.02 -10.96 4.33
CA PHE A 111 7.49 -12.31 4.47
C PHE A 111 7.64 -13.13 3.19
N GLU A 112 7.32 -12.54 2.03
CA GLU A 112 7.46 -13.19 0.74
C GLU A 112 8.93 -13.51 0.41
N SER A 113 9.85 -12.57 0.67
CA SER A 113 11.30 -12.78 0.53
C SER A 113 11.79 -13.96 1.37
N ARG A 114 11.40 -14.03 2.65
CA ARG A 114 11.73 -15.17 3.53
C ARG A 114 11.16 -16.48 2.98
N ARG A 115 9.91 -16.46 2.52
CA ARG A 115 9.26 -17.64 1.95
C ARG A 115 9.95 -18.13 0.67
N GLN A 116 10.46 -17.23 -0.17
CA GLN A 116 11.24 -17.61 -1.35
C GLN A 116 12.51 -18.36 -0.96
N ILE A 117 13.24 -17.89 0.06
CA ILE A 117 14.42 -18.59 0.59
C ILE A 117 14.04 -19.98 1.12
N ASP A 118 12.96 -20.10 1.88
CA ASP A 118 12.53 -21.39 2.42
C ASP A 118 12.14 -22.37 1.32
N LYS A 119 11.45 -21.91 0.25
CA LYS A 119 11.18 -22.73 -0.94
C LYS A 119 12.47 -23.21 -1.61
N LEU A 120 13.50 -22.36 -1.72
CA LEU A 120 14.79 -22.75 -2.29
C LEU A 120 15.48 -23.82 -1.43
N VAL A 121 15.53 -23.62 -0.11
CA VAL A 121 16.10 -24.60 0.82
C VAL A 121 15.36 -25.94 0.73
N GLN A 122 14.03 -25.92 0.63
CA GLN A 122 13.23 -27.13 0.46
C GLN A 122 13.48 -27.80 -0.90
N HIS A 123 13.55 -27.02 -1.97
CA HIS A 123 13.77 -27.52 -3.33
C HIS A 123 15.15 -28.17 -3.49
N PHE A 124 16.20 -27.54 -2.96
CA PHE A 124 17.57 -28.06 -2.99
C PHE A 124 17.88 -29.05 -1.85
N GLY A 125 16.91 -29.33 -0.98
CA GLY A 125 16.95 -30.36 0.06
C GLY A 125 17.62 -29.95 1.37
N SER A 126 18.60 -29.04 1.35
CA SER A 126 19.20 -28.49 2.57
C SER A 126 19.74 -27.07 2.36
N ARG A 127 20.01 -26.37 3.47
CA ARG A 127 20.58 -25.01 3.43
C ARG A 127 22.01 -25.03 2.92
N GLU A 128 22.80 -26.04 3.28
CA GLU A 128 24.18 -26.22 2.82
C GLU A 128 24.21 -26.45 1.30
N ARG A 129 23.30 -27.30 0.80
CA ARG A 129 23.20 -27.58 -0.64
C ARG A 129 22.78 -26.34 -1.41
N TRP A 130 21.82 -25.57 -0.88
CA TRP A 130 21.44 -24.28 -1.46
C TRP A 130 22.60 -23.29 -1.52
N LEU A 131 23.41 -23.16 -0.46
CA LEU A 131 24.59 -22.27 -0.46
C LEU A 131 25.62 -22.68 -1.51
N GLU A 132 25.82 -23.97 -1.73
CA GLU A 132 26.70 -24.47 -2.78
C GLU A 132 26.18 -24.14 -4.18
N VAL A 133 24.90 -24.45 -4.44
CA VAL A 133 24.25 -24.23 -5.75
C VAL A 133 24.15 -22.73 -6.06
N SER A 134 23.73 -21.90 -5.11
CA SER A 134 23.64 -20.44 -5.30
C SER A 134 24.97 -19.80 -5.70
N ARG A 135 26.10 -20.28 -5.15
CA ARG A 135 27.44 -19.84 -5.57
C ARG A 135 27.75 -20.21 -7.01
N GLN A 136 27.43 -21.43 -7.43
CA GLN A 136 27.64 -21.90 -8.80
C GLN A 136 26.77 -21.11 -9.80
N LEU A 137 25.49 -20.95 -9.48
CA LEU A 137 24.55 -20.15 -10.30
C LEU A 137 24.98 -18.69 -10.38
N GLY A 138 25.51 -18.10 -9.30
CA GLY A 138 26.02 -16.74 -9.31
C GLY A 138 27.23 -16.57 -10.23
N GLN A 139 28.22 -17.47 -10.15
CA GLN A 139 29.38 -17.44 -11.03
C GLN A 139 29.00 -17.63 -12.49
N TRP A 140 28.13 -18.61 -12.76
CA TRP A 140 27.65 -18.87 -14.11
C TRP A 140 26.83 -17.69 -14.65
N GLY A 141 25.90 -17.16 -13.86
CA GLY A 141 25.03 -16.06 -14.25
C GLY A 141 25.79 -14.78 -14.57
N GLN A 142 26.77 -14.42 -13.74
CA GLN A 142 27.64 -13.25 -14.00
C GLN A 142 28.50 -13.41 -15.25
N ALA A 143 28.90 -14.64 -15.59
CA ALA A 143 29.72 -14.91 -16.77
C ALA A 143 28.89 -15.00 -18.07
N ASN A 144 27.61 -15.34 -18.00
CA ASN A 144 26.79 -15.69 -19.16
C ASN A 144 25.59 -14.76 -19.41
N LEU A 145 25.23 -13.90 -18.46
CA LEU A 145 24.05 -13.03 -18.53
C LEU A 145 24.42 -11.55 -18.27
N PRO A 146 23.68 -10.61 -18.89
CA PRO A 146 23.76 -9.20 -18.50
C PRO A 146 23.43 -9.01 -17.01
N PRO A 147 24.09 -8.06 -16.31
CA PRO A 147 23.87 -7.84 -14.88
C PRO A 147 22.41 -7.65 -14.49
N ASP A 148 21.68 -6.79 -15.21
CA ASP A 148 20.27 -6.49 -14.94
C ASP A 148 19.35 -7.71 -15.08
N LEU A 149 19.63 -8.59 -16.06
CA LEU A 149 18.86 -9.81 -16.28
C LEU A 149 19.16 -10.85 -15.20
N PHE A 150 20.44 -11.00 -14.83
CA PHE A 150 20.83 -11.89 -13.74
C PHE A 150 20.18 -11.45 -12.42
N GLU A 151 20.21 -10.16 -12.09
CA GLU A 151 19.58 -9.62 -10.88
C GLU A 151 18.07 -9.88 -10.86
N ALA A 152 17.39 -9.62 -11.99
CA ALA A 152 15.96 -9.90 -12.12
C ALA A 152 15.62 -11.39 -11.90
N LEU A 153 16.37 -12.31 -12.51
CA LEU A 153 16.15 -13.75 -12.35
C LEU A 153 16.53 -14.25 -10.95
N ALA A 154 17.59 -13.71 -10.36
CA ALA A 154 18.04 -14.09 -9.02
C ALA A 154 17.10 -13.59 -7.90
N SER A 155 16.19 -12.66 -8.20
CA SER A 155 15.25 -12.08 -7.23
C SER A 155 14.03 -12.96 -6.89
N SER A 156 13.87 -14.12 -7.53
CA SER A 156 12.71 -14.99 -7.32
C SER A 156 13.09 -16.48 -7.34
N PHE A 157 12.28 -17.31 -6.68
CA PHE A 157 12.45 -18.76 -6.67
C PHE A 157 12.41 -19.33 -8.09
N GLU A 158 11.40 -18.94 -8.86
CA GLU A 158 11.16 -19.40 -10.21
C GLU A 158 12.30 -19.01 -11.16
N GLY A 159 12.85 -17.80 -10.99
CA GLY A 159 14.01 -17.34 -11.76
C GLY A 159 15.29 -18.10 -11.43
N ILE A 160 15.53 -18.45 -10.15
CA ILE A 160 16.67 -19.29 -9.75
C ILE A 160 16.55 -20.70 -10.34
N VAL A 161 15.36 -21.30 -10.34
CA VAL A 161 15.12 -22.60 -10.99
C VAL A 161 15.32 -22.50 -12.50
N ALA A 162 14.93 -21.37 -13.12
CA ALA A 162 15.21 -21.13 -14.54
C ALA A 162 16.72 -21.03 -14.81
N LEU A 163 17.49 -20.31 -13.98
CA LEU A 163 18.95 -20.23 -14.07
C LEU A 163 19.60 -21.61 -13.93
N GLU A 164 19.10 -22.44 -13.02
CA GLU A 164 19.59 -23.80 -12.83
C GLU A 164 19.37 -24.68 -14.06
N ARG A 165 18.18 -24.61 -14.67
CA ARG A 165 17.89 -25.31 -15.94
C ARG A 165 18.80 -24.81 -17.07
N MET A 166 18.98 -23.50 -17.20
CA MET A 166 19.85 -22.93 -18.24
C MET A 166 21.30 -23.40 -18.07
N MET A 167 21.82 -23.43 -16.83
CA MET A 167 23.16 -23.93 -16.53
C MET A 167 23.30 -25.43 -16.84
N GLN A 168 22.28 -26.24 -16.54
CA GLN A 168 22.28 -27.69 -16.77
C GLN A 168 22.11 -28.08 -18.24
N SER A 169 21.29 -27.33 -18.99
CA SER A 169 21.05 -27.58 -20.41
C SER A 169 22.25 -27.25 -21.29
N GLY A 170 23.27 -26.57 -20.75
CA GLY A 170 24.56 -26.39 -21.41
C GLY A 170 24.51 -25.57 -22.72
N GLU A 171 23.41 -24.87 -23.00
CA GLU A 171 23.29 -24.08 -24.22
C GLU A 171 23.85 -22.65 -24.02
N PRO A 172 24.61 -22.14 -25.02
CA PRO A 172 25.70 -21.21 -24.76
C PRO A 172 25.26 -19.75 -24.86
N ALA A 173 25.82 -18.93 -23.98
CA ALA A 173 26.02 -17.48 -24.07
C ALA A 173 25.08 -16.70 -25.02
N ILE A 174 24.02 -16.11 -24.46
CA ILE A 174 23.38 -14.93 -25.04
C ILE A 174 24.40 -13.77 -24.95
N GLY A 175 25.38 -13.75 -25.86
CA GLY A 175 26.43 -12.71 -25.88
C GLY A 175 27.75 -13.04 -26.58
N ALA A 176 28.04 -14.30 -26.92
CA ALA A 176 29.24 -14.63 -27.71
C ALA A 176 28.94 -14.53 -29.21
N GLN A 177 29.75 -13.80 -29.97
CA GLN A 177 29.62 -13.65 -31.42
C GLN A 177 29.42 -15.02 -32.12
N PRO A 178 28.49 -15.14 -33.07
CA PRO A 178 28.22 -16.40 -33.73
C PRO A 178 29.40 -16.78 -34.63
N SER A 179 30.01 -17.94 -34.34
CA SER A 179 30.76 -18.70 -35.34
C SER A 179 29.81 -19.02 -36.48
N LYS A 180 30.15 -18.54 -37.68
CA LYS A 180 29.46 -18.81 -38.94
C LYS A 180 29.24 -20.32 -39.14
N GLY A 181 27.98 -20.71 -39.27
CA GLY A 181 27.57 -22.00 -39.79
C GLY A 181 26.13 -22.32 -39.43
N ASP A 182 25.22 -21.91 -40.31
CA ASP A 182 23.80 -22.29 -40.39
C ASP A 182 22.86 -21.90 -39.22
N ASP A 183 22.09 -20.82 -39.48
CA ASP A 183 20.67 -20.56 -39.11
C ASP A 183 20.37 -19.12 -38.63
N ALA A 184 21.38 -18.25 -38.56
CA ALA A 184 21.23 -16.84 -38.14
C ALA A 184 20.45 -15.91 -39.12
N LEU A 185 19.88 -16.45 -40.20
CA LEU A 185 19.06 -15.68 -41.15
C LEU A 185 17.55 -15.72 -40.79
N GLY A 186 17.06 -16.77 -40.11
CA GLY A 186 15.63 -16.95 -39.85
C GLY A 186 15.06 -16.02 -38.76
N GLU A 187 15.71 -15.92 -37.60
CA GLU A 187 15.18 -15.11 -36.48
C GLU A 187 15.27 -13.59 -36.75
N LYS A 188 16.36 -13.15 -37.40
CA LYS A 188 16.58 -11.74 -37.73
C LYS A 188 15.56 -11.23 -38.75
N GLU A 189 15.20 -12.08 -39.72
CA GLU A 189 14.16 -11.79 -40.70
C GLU A 189 12.77 -11.70 -40.04
N LEU A 190 12.45 -12.59 -39.10
CA LEU A 190 11.18 -12.54 -38.35
C LEU A 190 11.05 -11.31 -37.44
N ARG A 191 12.14 -10.88 -36.79
CA ARG A 191 12.16 -9.63 -36.02
C ARG A 191 11.95 -8.40 -36.91
N GLN A 192 12.50 -8.41 -38.13
CA GLN A 192 12.24 -7.35 -39.11
C GLN A 192 10.79 -7.34 -39.58
N MET A 193 10.15 -8.52 -39.71
CA MET A 193 8.73 -8.60 -40.03
C MET A 193 7.86 -8.03 -38.89
N ILE A 194 8.17 -8.30 -37.62
CA ILE A 194 7.42 -7.72 -36.48
C ILE A 194 7.54 -6.18 -36.43
N ALA A 195 8.70 -5.64 -36.84
CA ALA A 195 8.93 -4.20 -36.89
C ALA A 195 8.25 -3.49 -38.08
N ASP A 196 7.73 -4.23 -39.07
CA ASP A 196 7.03 -3.67 -40.22
C ASP A 196 5.67 -3.07 -39.79
N PRO A 197 5.33 -1.82 -40.18
CA PRO A 197 4.04 -1.19 -39.88
C PRO A 197 2.83 -2.05 -40.26
N ARG A 198 2.96 -2.93 -41.26
CA ARG A 198 1.87 -3.83 -41.66
C ARG A 198 1.49 -4.85 -40.58
N TYR A 199 2.39 -5.16 -39.64
CA TYR A 199 2.14 -6.09 -38.54
C TYR A 199 1.31 -5.44 -37.41
N TRP A 200 1.66 -4.22 -36.98
CA TRP A 200 1.02 -3.58 -35.82
C TRP A 200 0.03 -2.48 -36.17
N ARG A 201 0.17 -1.81 -37.32
CA ARG A 201 -0.72 -0.71 -37.75
C ARG A 201 -1.88 -1.19 -38.61
N ASP A 202 -1.58 -2.01 -39.62
CA ASP A 202 -2.58 -2.49 -40.57
C ASP A 202 -3.12 -3.89 -40.19
N GLN A 203 -2.45 -4.58 -39.26
CA GLN A 203 -2.80 -5.91 -38.74
C GLN A 203 -3.19 -6.90 -39.84
N ASP A 204 -2.40 -6.94 -40.92
CA ASP A 204 -2.71 -7.79 -42.08
C ASP A 204 -2.73 -9.27 -41.66
N PRO A 205 -3.88 -9.98 -41.80
CA PRO A 205 -4.03 -11.36 -41.36
C PRO A 205 -3.04 -12.32 -42.02
N THR A 206 -2.68 -12.06 -43.28
CA THR A 206 -1.77 -12.92 -44.05
C THR A 206 -0.32 -12.72 -43.61
N PHE A 207 0.03 -11.49 -43.21
CA PHE A 207 1.35 -11.15 -42.73
C PHE A 207 1.58 -11.69 -41.31
N MET A 208 0.57 -11.57 -40.44
CA MET A 208 0.59 -12.16 -39.09
C MET A 208 0.75 -13.68 -39.13
N ALA A 209 0.02 -14.38 -40.01
CA ALA A 209 0.13 -15.84 -40.15
C ALA A 209 1.56 -16.27 -40.50
N ARG A 210 2.23 -15.56 -41.41
CA ARG A 210 3.62 -15.82 -41.80
C ARG A 210 4.61 -15.60 -40.65
N VAL A 211 4.40 -14.56 -39.84
CA VAL A 211 5.23 -14.30 -38.64
C VAL A 211 5.02 -15.40 -37.60
N THR A 212 3.78 -15.77 -37.31
CA THR A 212 3.46 -16.82 -36.33
C THR A 212 4.02 -18.17 -36.75
N GLU A 213 3.93 -18.55 -38.02
CA GLU A 213 4.46 -19.81 -38.53
C GLU A 213 6.00 -19.85 -38.50
N GLY A 214 6.66 -18.73 -38.81
CA GLY A 214 8.10 -18.60 -38.66
C GLY A 214 8.58 -18.78 -37.23
N TYR A 215 7.91 -18.17 -36.25
CA TYR A 215 8.22 -18.36 -34.83
C TYR A 215 7.92 -19.78 -34.35
N LYS A 216 6.83 -20.41 -34.82
CA LYS A 216 6.49 -21.80 -34.47
C LYS A 216 7.53 -22.81 -34.95
N ARG A 217 8.14 -22.54 -36.12
CA ARG A 217 9.19 -23.38 -36.70
C ARG A 217 10.53 -23.23 -35.98
N LEU A 218 10.86 -22.02 -35.51
CA LEU A 218 12.07 -21.76 -34.72
C LEU A 218 11.94 -22.17 -33.25
N PHE A 219 10.73 -22.18 -32.70
CA PHE A 219 10.47 -22.53 -31.30
C PHE A 219 9.35 -23.59 -31.16
N PRO A 220 9.59 -24.85 -31.53
CA PRO A 220 8.58 -25.91 -31.50
C PRO A 220 8.12 -26.37 -30.10
N GLY A 221 8.71 -25.83 -29.01
CA GLY A 221 8.43 -26.26 -27.63
C GLY A 221 7.73 -25.25 -26.71
N SER A 222 7.42 -24.03 -27.18
CA SER A 222 6.91 -22.93 -26.34
C SER A 222 5.42 -22.62 -26.53
N VAL A 223 4.59 -23.63 -26.76
CA VAL A 223 3.13 -23.47 -26.72
C VAL A 223 2.47 -24.69 -26.07
N GLN A 224 2.29 -24.66 -24.74
CA GLN A 224 1.09 -25.18 -24.11
C GLN A 224 0.69 -24.24 -22.97
N TYR A 225 -0.53 -23.71 -23.10
CA TYR A 225 -1.22 -22.83 -22.16
C TYR A 225 -1.57 -23.54 -20.86
#